data_AF-R9KBL0-F1
#
_entry.id   AF-R9KBL0-F1
#
_cell.length_a   1.000
_cell.length_b   1.000
_cell.length_c   1.000
_cell.angle_alpha   90.00
_cell.angle_beta   90.00
_cell.angle_gamma   90.00
#
_symmetry.space_group_name_H-M   'P 1'
#
loop_
_entity.id
_entity.type
_entity.pdbx_description
1 polymer ?
#
loop_
_entity_poly.entity_id
_entity_poly.type
_entity_poly.pdbx_seq_one_letter_code
_entity_poly.pdbx_strand_id
1 'polypeptide(L)'
;MSYEDLILLYPWVDLVLELFKGVMPTLVALLAIYLNNSFASERELIYRKKNLQLDYYTKMLNWLHNTKNDIMDVSRELDNALYKRDPNDRVNRYNNFINSISKMNTSIAAWKDTYSFILDIYCCDIELNQLKEDIFICSDTLKKIGDKYINQVDTTMATDEINNVVIKTNKAIDECIRELLKEINTLY
;
A
#
# COMPACT_ATOMS: atom_id res chain seq x y z
N MET A 1 19.43 -37.98 56.50
CA MET A 1 19.88 -38.95 55.49
C MET A 1 20.86 -38.22 54.60
N SER A 2 22.15 -38.57 54.69
CA SER A 2 23.21 -37.97 53.89
C SER A 2 23.18 -38.52 52.45
N TYR A 3 23.90 -37.89 51.51
CA TYR A 3 24.02 -38.38 50.14
C TYR A 3 24.63 -39.79 50.10
N GLU A 4 25.60 -40.06 50.98
CA GLU A 4 26.23 -41.37 51.14
C GLU A 4 25.23 -42.43 51.66
N ASP A 5 24.33 -42.08 52.58
CA ASP A 5 23.29 -43.00 53.08
C ASP A 5 22.28 -43.39 51.98
N LEU A 6 22.09 -42.53 50.98
CA LEU A 6 21.08 -42.68 49.92
C LEU A 6 21.60 -43.56 48.78
N ILE A 7 22.89 -43.45 48.46
CA ILE A 7 23.58 -44.32 47.50
C ILE A 7 23.73 -45.75 48.05
N LEU A 8 23.98 -45.89 49.36
CA LEU A 8 24.03 -47.19 50.02
C LEU A 8 22.69 -47.93 49.99
N LEU A 9 21.57 -47.20 50.15
CA LEU A 9 20.23 -47.79 50.10
C LEU A 9 19.76 -48.10 48.67
N TYR A 10 20.17 -47.28 47.68
CA TYR A 10 19.77 -47.42 46.28
C TYR A 10 20.95 -47.17 45.31
N PRO A 11 21.84 -48.17 45.12
CA PRO A 11 23.04 -48.03 44.27
C PRO A 11 22.73 -47.72 42.81
N TRP A 12 21.56 -48.14 42.33
CA TRP A 12 21.08 -47.85 40.98
C TRP A 12 20.78 -46.36 40.77
N VAL A 13 20.50 -45.59 41.83
CA VAL A 13 20.26 -44.14 41.74
C VAL A 13 21.55 -43.40 41.40
N ASP A 14 22.70 -43.83 41.96
CA ASP A 14 24.01 -43.25 41.65
C ASP A 14 24.44 -43.57 40.21
N LEU A 15 24.23 -44.82 39.79
CA LEU A 15 24.48 -45.27 38.42
C LEU A 15 23.66 -44.47 37.39
N VAL A 16 22.38 -44.21 37.69
CA VAL A 16 21.49 -43.41 36.84
C VAL A 16 21.92 -41.94 36.82
N LEU A 17 22.37 -41.38 37.95
CA LEU A 17 22.87 -40.00 38.02
C LEU A 17 24.19 -39.80 37.27
N GLU A 18 25.12 -40.76 37.31
CA GLU A 18 26.34 -40.73 36.49
C GLU A 18 26.04 -40.85 34.99
N LEU A 19 25.15 -41.77 34.60
CA LEU A 19 24.67 -41.88 33.22
C LEU A 19 23.98 -40.59 32.76
N PHE A 20 23.16 -39.98 33.61
CA PHE A 20 22.55 -38.68 33.33
C PHE A 20 23.60 -37.59 33.16
N LYS A 21 24.61 -37.51 34.03
CA LYS A 21 25.71 -36.53 33.86
C LYS A 21 26.43 -36.69 32.53
N GLY A 22 26.58 -37.92 32.02
CA GLY A 22 27.18 -38.19 30.71
C GLY A 22 26.29 -37.78 29.52
N VAL A 23 24.97 -38.00 29.60
CA VAL A 23 24.02 -37.78 28.48
C VAL A 23 23.37 -36.39 28.51
N MET A 24 23.29 -35.75 29.68
CA MET A 24 22.68 -34.43 29.89
C MET A 24 23.28 -33.34 29.00
N PRO A 25 24.62 -33.22 28.81
CA PRO A 25 25.19 -32.21 27.91
C PRO A 25 24.69 -32.36 26.47
N THR A 26 24.56 -33.60 25.98
CA THR A 26 24.06 -33.90 24.64
C THR A 26 22.57 -33.58 24.50
N LEU A 27 21.76 -33.94 25.51
CA LEU A 27 20.33 -33.60 25.53
C LEU A 27 20.09 -32.08 25.57
N VAL A 28 20.85 -31.36 26.40
CA VAL A 28 20.78 -29.90 26.48
C VAL A 28 21.21 -29.27 25.15
N ALA A 29 22.27 -29.79 24.51
CA ALA A 29 22.70 -29.32 23.19
C ALA A 29 21.61 -29.55 22.11
N LEU A 30 21.00 -30.73 22.08
CA LEU A 30 19.91 -31.04 21.14
C LEU A 30 18.67 -30.16 21.38
N LEU A 31 18.31 -29.92 22.65
CA LEU A 31 17.22 -29.02 23.01
C LEU A 31 17.53 -27.57 22.59
N ALA A 32 18.76 -27.11 22.81
CA ALA A 32 19.19 -25.77 22.40
C ALA A 32 19.14 -25.60 20.87
N ILE A 33 19.57 -26.62 20.11
CA ILE A 33 19.46 -26.64 18.64
C ILE A 33 17.99 -26.57 18.22
N TYR A 34 17.13 -27.39 18.83
CA TYR A 34 15.70 -27.42 18.52
C TYR A 34 15.02 -26.08 18.78
N LEU A 35 15.23 -25.49 19.97
CA LEU A 35 14.67 -24.19 20.34
C LEU A 35 15.20 -23.08 19.44
N ASN A 36 16.50 -23.05 19.14
CA ASN A 36 17.07 -22.04 18.27
C ASN A 36 16.51 -22.14 16.84
N ASN A 37 16.31 -23.36 16.33
CA ASN A 37 15.68 -23.58 15.02
C ASN A 37 14.20 -23.16 15.02
N SER A 38 13.46 -23.46 16.08
CA SER A 38 12.05 -23.03 16.24
C SER A 38 11.94 -21.50 16.25
N PHE A 39 12.74 -20.83 17.07
CA PHE A 39 12.76 -19.36 17.13
C PHE A 39 13.28 -18.74 15.83
N ALA A 40 14.22 -19.38 15.13
CA ALA A 40 14.67 -18.93 13.82
C ALA A 40 13.54 -18.98 12.80
N SER A 41 12.78 -20.08 12.76
CA SER A 41 11.62 -20.23 11.87
C SER A 41 10.53 -19.21 12.17
N GLU A 42 10.19 -18.98 13.44
CA GLU A 42 9.21 -17.95 13.83
C GLU A 42 9.66 -16.55 13.41
N ARG A 43 10.93 -16.19 13.65
CA ARG A 43 11.48 -14.91 13.21
C ARG A 43 11.41 -14.77 11.69
N GLU A 44 11.78 -15.80 10.95
CA GLU A 44 11.72 -15.79 9.48
C GLU A 44 10.30 -15.54 8.97
N LEU A 45 9.29 -16.17 9.57
CA LEU A 45 7.88 -15.93 9.24
C LEU A 45 7.46 -14.48 9.51
N ILE A 46 7.87 -13.92 10.65
CA ILE A 46 7.60 -12.51 11.00
C ILE A 46 8.26 -11.57 9.98
N TYR A 47 9.53 -11.79 9.66
CA TYR A 47 10.25 -11.00 8.66
C TYR A 47 9.60 -11.11 7.28
N ARG A 48 9.17 -12.32 6.88
CA ARG A 48 8.48 -12.52 5.60
C ARG A 48 7.15 -11.79 5.56
N LYS A 49 6.37 -11.81 6.65
CA LYS A 49 5.10 -11.06 6.74
C LYS A 49 5.34 -9.55 6.62
N LYS A 50 6.32 -9.01 7.35
CA LYS A 50 6.71 -7.60 7.27
C LYS A 50 7.17 -7.20 5.86
N ASN A 51 8.01 -8.02 5.23
CA ASN A 51 8.49 -7.76 3.87
C ASN A 51 7.35 -7.77 2.85
N LEU A 52 6.40 -8.70 2.97
CA LEU A 52 5.21 -8.72 2.11
C LEU A 52 4.37 -7.46 2.30
N GLN A 53 4.13 -7.05 3.55
CA GLN A 53 3.38 -5.82 3.86
C GLN A 53 4.06 -4.59 3.25
N LEU A 54 5.38 -4.48 3.38
CA LEU A 54 6.18 -3.39 2.84
C LEU A 54 6.15 -3.36 1.29
N ASP A 55 6.23 -4.52 0.64
CA ASP A 55 6.09 -4.63 -0.82
C ASP A 55 4.72 -4.13 -1.30
N TYR A 56 3.64 -4.52 -0.61
CA TYR A 56 2.31 -4.02 -0.93
C TYR A 56 2.18 -2.51 -0.72
N TYR A 57 2.64 -1.98 0.42
CA TYR A 57 2.60 -0.53 0.67
C TYR A 57 3.43 0.25 -0.35
N THR A 58 4.59 -0.26 -0.77
CA THR A 58 5.38 0.36 -1.84
C THR A 58 4.61 0.40 -3.16
N LYS A 59 3.91 -0.68 -3.52
CA LYS A 59 3.08 -0.72 -4.73
C LYS A 59 1.90 0.26 -4.64
N MET A 60 1.27 0.39 -3.47
CA MET A 60 0.19 1.35 -3.24
C MET A 60 0.69 2.79 -3.35
N LEU A 61 1.86 3.09 -2.79
CA LEU A 61 2.50 4.39 -2.90
C LEU A 61 2.78 4.76 -4.36
N ASN A 62 3.34 3.83 -5.13
CA ASN A 62 3.58 4.03 -6.56
C ASN A 62 2.27 4.29 -7.32
N TRP A 63 1.19 3.59 -6.97
CA TRP A 63 -0.11 3.85 -7.58
C TRP A 63 -0.68 5.22 -7.23
N LEU A 64 -0.57 5.67 -5.97
CA LEU A 64 -1.01 7.01 -5.57
C LEU A 64 -0.27 8.09 -6.37
N HIS A 65 1.04 7.92 -6.55
CA HIS A 65 1.86 8.80 -7.40
C HIS A 65 1.45 8.74 -8.88
N ASN A 66 1.21 7.55 -9.43
CA ASN A 66 0.75 7.41 -10.82
C ASN A 66 -0.62 8.06 -11.02
N THR A 67 -1.55 7.88 -10.09
CA THR A 67 -2.88 8.51 -10.13
C THR A 67 -2.79 10.03 -10.12
N LYS A 68 -1.89 10.59 -9.30
CA LYS A 68 -1.61 12.03 -9.28
C LYS A 68 -1.10 12.52 -10.65
N ASN A 69 -0.23 11.76 -11.30
CA ASN A 69 0.25 12.07 -12.64
C ASN A 69 -0.87 11.96 -13.69
N ASP A 70 -1.68 10.91 -13.64
CA ASP A 70 -2.82 10.71 -14.55
C ASP A 70 -3.81 11.89 -14.47
N ILE A 71 -4.15 12.35 -13.26
CA ILE A 71 -5.01 13.54 -13.07
C ILE A 71 -4.38 14.79 -13.68
N MET A 72 -3.08 14.97 -13.49
CA MET A 72 -2.34 16.10 -14.03
C MET A 72 -2.28 16.07 -15.57
N ASP A 73 -2.10 14.90 -16.17
CA ASP A 73 -2.05 14.75 -17.62
C ASP A 73 -3.43 14.91 -18.26
N VAL A 74 -4.47 14.30 -17.66
CA VAL A 74 -5.87 14.49 -18.08
C VAL A 74 -6.29 15.97 -18.02
N SER A 75 -5.94 16.67 -16.94
CA SER A 75 -6.26 18.10 -16.79
C SER A 75 -5.52 18.97 -17.81
N ARG A 76 -4.26 18.67 -18.10
CA ARG A 76 -3.51 19.33 -19.18
C ARG A 76 -4.09 19.05 -20.55
N GLU A 77 -4.56 17.84 -20.81
CA GLU A 77 -5.22 17.51 -22.08
C GLU A 77 -6.50 18.33 -22.29
N LEU A 78 -7.28 18.52 -21.22
CA LEU A 78 -8.46 19.39 -21.24
C LEU A 78 -8.08 20.84 -21.53
N ASP A 79 -7.15 21.40 -20.77
CA ASP A 79 -6.69 22.79 -20.93
C ASP A 79 -6.15 23.03 -22.35
N ASN A 80 -5.33 22.09 -22.85
CA ASN A 80 -4.81 22.12 -24.22
C ASN A 80 -5.91 22.03 -25.28
N ALA A 81 -6.98 21.28 -25.04
CA ALA A 81 -8.12 21.20 -25.96
C ALA A 81 -8.84 22.56 -26.01
N LEU A 82 -9.16 23.15 -24.85
CA LEU A 82 -9.90 24.40 -24.75
C LEU A 82 -9.13 25.59 -25.33
N TYR A 83 -7.79 25.61 -25.22
CA TYR A 83 -6.95 26.67 -25.80
C TYR A 83 -6.92 26.69 -27.33
N LYS A 84 -7.35 25.63 -28.03
CA LYS A 84 -7.33 25.59 -29.50
C LYS A 84 -8.38 26.54 -30.07
N ARG A 85 -7.95 27.38 -31.02
CA ARG A 85 -8.85 28.31 -31.74
C ARG A 85 -9.64 27.64 -32.85
N ASP A 86 -9.04 26.65 -33.51
CA ASP A 86 -9.72 25.89 -34.55
C ASP A 86 -10.76 24.92 -33.93
N PRO A 87 -12.05 25.01 -34.32
CA PRO A 87 -13.10 24.19 -33.73
C PRO A 87 -12.92 22.68 -33.96
N ASN A 88 -12.41 22.26 -35.12
CA ASN A 88 -12.24 20.84 -35.44
C ASN A 88 -11.09 20.23 -34.63
N ASP A 89 -9.97 20.94 -34.54
CA ASP A 89 -8.84 20.54 -33.69
C ASP A 89 -9.23 20.51 -32.21
N ARG A 90 -10.02 21.49 -31.77
CA ARG A 90 -10.56 21.56 -30.41
C ARG A 90 -11.39 20.33 -30.06
N VAL A 91 -12.35 19.95 -30.92
CA VAL A 91 -13.19 18.76 -30.71
C VAL A 91 -12.37 17.47 -30.76
N ASN A 92 -11.42 17.35 -31.69
CA ASN A 92 -10.53 16.17 -31.75
C ASN A 92 -9.70 16.00 -30.48
N ARG A 93 -9.15 17.10 -29.94
CA ARG A 93 -8.39 17.08 -28.68
C ARG A 93 -9.29 16.79 -27.48
N TYR A 94 -10.52 17.29 -27.49
CA TYR A 94 -11.50 16.96 -26.46
C TYR A 94 -11.85 15.47 -26.42
N ASN A 95 -11.99 14.82 -27.59
CA ASN A 95 -12.18 13.37 -27.66
C ASN A 95 -11.00 12.58 -27.08
N ASN A 96 -9.76 13.07 -27.27
CA ASN A 96 -8.59 12.47 -26.63
C ASN A 96 -8.66 12.61 -25.10
N PHE A 97 -9.01 13.79 -24.59
CA PHE A 97 -9.25 14.01 -23.17
C PHE A 97 -10.29 13.05 -22.58
N ILE A 98 -11.42 12.85 -23.27
CA ILE A 98 -12.46 11.90 -22.84
C ILE A 98 -11.92 10.47 -22.77
N ASN A 99 -11.11 10.06 -23.76
CA ASN A 99 -10.46 8.75 -23.74
C ASN A 99 -9.48 8.62 -22.56
N SER A 100 -8.75 9.68 -22.22
CA SER A 100 -7.81 9.69 -21.08
C SER A 100 -8.55 9.63 -19.74
N ILE A 101 -9.69 10.32 -19.58
CA ILE A 101 -10.58 10.14 -18.42
C ILE A 101 -11.01 8.68 -18.29
N SER A 102 -11.44 8.04 -19.39
CA SER A 102 -11.89 6.66 -19.38
C SER A 102 -10.79 5.70 -18.92
N LYS A 103 -9.56 5.89 -19.42
CA LYS A 103 -8.38 5.10 -19.00
C LYS A 103 -8.07 5.28 -17.52
N MET A 104 -8.04 6.53 -17.03
CA MET A 104 -7.80 6.85 -15.63
C MET A 104 -8.84 6.17 -14.72
N ASN A 105 -10.13 6.30 -15.04
CA ASN A 105 -11.21 5.69 -14.26
C ASN A 105 -11.15 4.15 -14.25
N THR A 106 -10.73 3.54 -15.35
CA THR A 106 -10.53 2.08 -15.43
C THR A 106 -9.38 1.63 -14.54
N SER A 107 -8.26 2.36 -14.55
CA SER A 107 -7.10 2.10 -13.68
C SER A 107 -7.46 2.15 -12.20
N ILE A 108 -8.24 3.16 -11.80
CA ILE A 108 -8.68 3.36 -10.42
C ILE A 108 -9.61 2.25 -9.95
N ALA A 109 -10.55 1.82 -10.80
CA ALA A 109 -11.47 0.74 -10.47
C ALA A 109 -10.72 -0.56 -10.18
N ALA A 110 -9.80 -0.97 -11.06
CA ALA A 110 -9.01 -2.19 -10.90
C ALA A 110 -8.14 -2.17 -9.63
N TRP A 111 -7.59 -1.00 -9.30
CA TRP A 111 -6.74 -0.85 -8.12
C TRP A 111 -7.51 -0.98 -6.81
N LYS A 112 -8.67 -0.32 -6.70
CA LYS A 112 -9.51 -0.36 -5.49
C LYS A 112 -9.85 -1.80 -5.10
N ASP A 113 -10.19 -2.63 -6.08
CA ASP A 113 -10.55 -4.03 -5.84
C ASP A 113 -9.33 -4.87 -5.40
N THR A 114 -8.13 -4.52 -5.84
CA THR A 114 -6.89 -5.24 -5.49
C THR A 114 -6.41 -4.89 -4.07
N TYR A 115 -6.49 -3.62 -3.67
CA TYR A 115 -5.79 -3.14 -2.48
C TYR A 115 -6.68 -2.88 -1.26
N SER A 116 -8.00 -2.78 -1.44
CA SER A 116 -8.94 -2.72 -0.31
C SER A 116 -8.79 -3.94 0.62
N PHE A 117 -8.75 -5.13 0.04
CA PHE A 117 -8.53 -6.38 0.78
C PHE A 117 -7.19 -6.42 1.52
N ILE A 118 -6.15 -5.80 0.96
CA ILE A 118 -4.82 -5.77 1.57
C ILE A 118 -4.82 -4.84 2.80
N LEU A 119 -5.46 -3.68 2.72
CA LEU A 119 -5.59 -2.77 3.87
C LEU A 119 -6.37 -3.40 5.01
N ASP A 120 -7.44 -4.14 4.70
CA ASP A 120 -8.24 -4.86 5.70
C ASP A 120 -7.39 -5.92 6.42
N ILE A 121 -6.54 -6.67 5.69
CA ILE A 121 -5.64 -7.68 6.29
C ILE A 121 -4.64 -7.05 7.25
N TYR A 122 -4.15 -5.85 6.94
CA TYR A 122 -3.11 -5.18 7.71
C TYR A 122 -3.64 -4.10 8.66
N CYS A 123 -4.96 -4.00 8.84
CA CYS A 123 -5.64 -3.04 9.71
C CYS A 123 -5.19 -1.58 9.49
N CYS A 124 -5.08 -1.19 8.22
CA CYS A 124 -4.61 0.15 7.85
C CYS A 124 -5.81 1.05 7.54
N ASP A 125 -5.99 2.12 8.31
CA ASP A 125 -7.14 3.04 8.27
C ASP A 125 -7.04 4.07 7.11
N ILE A 126 -6.73 3.61 5.90
CA ILE A 126 -6.74 4.46 4.71
C ILE A 126 -8.12 4.36 4.03
N GLU A 127 -8.81 5.49 3.91
CA GLU A 127 -10.14 5.58 3.30
C GLU A 127 -10.10 5.53 1.75
N LEU A 128 -9.74 4.39 1.18
CA LEU A 128 -9.67 4.22 -0.29
C LEU A 128 -11.00 4.44 -1.00
N ASN A 129 -12.13 4.18 -0.31
CA ASN A 129 -13.45 4.44 -0.86
C ASN A 129 -13.67 5.94 -1.05
N GLN A 130 -13.29 6.76 -0.06
CA GLN A 130 -13.36 8.21 -0.15
C GLN A 130 -12.45 8.74 -1.24
N LEU A 131 -11.21 8.23 -1.31
CA LEU A 131 -10.26 8.63 -2.36
C LEU A 131 -10.80 8.31 -3.77
N LYS A 132 -11.40 7.13 -3.95
CA LYS A 132 -12.04 6.75 -5.22
C LYS A 132 -13.15 7.73 -5.60
N GLU A 133 -13.98 8.10 -4.64
CA GLU A 133 -15.07 9.05 -4.84
C GLU A 133 -14.54 10.44 -5.20
N ASP A 134 -13.50 10.92 -4.51
CA ASP A 134 -12.86 12.20 -4.81
C ASP A 134 -12.29 12.25 -6.23
N ILE A 135 -11.64 11.17 -6.68
CA ILE A 135 -11.12 11.10 -8.05
C ILE A 135 -12.26 10.99 -9.08
N PHE A 136 -13.32 10.26 -8.76
CA PHE A 136 -14.50 10.18 -9.63
C PHE A 136 -15.15 11.57 -9.79
N ILE A 137 -15.34 12.30 -8.69
CA ILE A 137 -15.84 13.68 -8.69
C ILE A 137 -14.92 14.59 -9.49
N CYS A 138 -13.60 14.44 -9.36
CA CYS A 138 -12.62 15.16 -10.17
C CYS A 138 -12.87 14.91 -11.67
N SER A 139 -12.98 13.64 -12.08
CA SER A 139 -13.21 13.27 -13.48
C SER A 139 -14.52 13.84 -14.03
N ASP A 140 -15.61 13.75 -13.27
CA ASP A 140 -16.93 14.27 -13.66
C ASP A 140 -16.91 15.80 -13.76
N THR A 141 -16.22 16.47 -12.83
CA THR A 141 -16.11 17.93 -12.84
C THR A 141 -15.26 18.42 -14.03
N LEU A 142 -14.13 17.76 -14.32
CA LEU A 142 -13.32 18.08 -15.50
C LEU A 142 -14.13 17.90 -16.79
N LYS A 143 -14.93 16.83 -16.88
CA LYS A 143 -15.83 16.62 -18.03
C LYS A 143 -16.84 17.76 -18.17
N LYS A 144 -17.50 18.15 -17.08
CA LYS A 144 -18.45 19.27 -17.04
C LYS A 144 -17.83 20.60 -17.45
N ILE A 145 -16.61 20.89 -17.00
CA ILE A 145 -15.86 22.08 -17.44
C ILE A 145 -15.64 22.01 -18.95
N GLY A 146 -15.20 20.87 -19.46
CA GLY A 146 -15.05 20.63 -20.89
C GLY A 146 -16.33 20.88 -21.68
N ASP A 147 -17.43 20.25 -21.29
CA ASP A 147 -18.74 20.40 -21.94
C ASP A 147 -19.21 21.86 -21.94
N LYS A 148 -18.94 22.60 -20.85
CA LYS A 148 -19.30 24.02 -20.70
C LYS A 148 -18.50 24.92 -21.64
N TYR A 149 -17.20 24.71 -21.79
CA TYR A 149 -16.30 25.63 -22.48
C TYR A 149 -15.94 25.24 -23.91
N ILE A 150 -16.21 24.00 -24.34
CA ILE A 150 -15.79 23.50 -25.67
C ILE A 150 -16.29 24.37 -26.83
N ASN A 151 -17.50 24.92 -26.72
CA ASN A 151 -18.11 25.76 -27.75
C ASN A 151 -17.93 27.27 -27.49
N GLN A 152 -17.21 27.66 -26.44
CA GLN A 152 -17.04 29.07 -26.08
C GLN A 152 -15.81 29.70 -26.74
N VAL A 153 -15.92 30.98 -27.10
CA VAL A 153 -14.79 31.73 -27.69
C VAL A 153 -13.76 32.10 -26.62
N ASP A 154 -14.21 32.43 -25.42
CA ASP A 154 -13.36 32.70 -24.26
C ASP A 154 -13.38 31.50 -23.29
N THR A 155 -12.20 30.99 -22.96
CA THR A 155 -12.01 29.85 -22.06
C THR A 155 -11.07 30.20 -20.91
N THR A 156 -10.80 31.48 -20.67
CA THR A 156 -9.79 31.92 -19.69
C THR A 156 -10.13 31.46 -18.27
N MET A 157 -11.42 31.43 -17.93
CA MET A 157 -11.90 30.93 -16.64
C MET A 157 -11.80 29.39 -16.50
N ALA A 158 -11.67 28.66 -17.60
CA ALA A 158 -11.61 27.20 -17.56
C ALA A 158 -10.32 26.71 -16.86
N THR A 159 -9.19 27.35 -17.11
CA THR A 159 -7.90 26.97 -16.50
C THR A 159 -7.94 27.09 -14.98
N ASP A 160 -8.55 28.16 -14.44
CA ASP A 160 -8.71 28.33 -13.00
C ASP A 160 -9.67 27.29 -12.39
N GLU A 161 -10.79 27.00 -13.06
CA GLU A 161 -11.72 25.94 -12.65
C GLU A 161 -11.05 24.56 -12.64
N ILE A 162 -10.25 24.24 -13.67
CA ILE A 162 -9.47 23.00 -13.76
C ILE A 162 -8.48 22.89 -12.60
N ASN A 163 -7.67 23.94 -12.40
CA ASN A 163 -6.65 23.97 -11.36
C ASN A 163 -7.25 23.76 -9.96
N ASN A 164 -8.38 24.39 -9.66
CA ASN A 164 -9.05 24.25 -8.37
C ASN A 164 -9.46 22.80 -8.07
N VAL A 165 -10.02 22.10 -9.06
CA VAL A 165 -10.45 20.70 -8.92
C VAL A 165 -9.24 19.77 -8.75
N VAL A 166 -8.20 19.98 -9.56
CA VAL A 166 -6.95 19.18 -9.50
C VAL A 166 -6.25 19.37 -8.15
N ILE A 167 -6.12 20.61 -7.66
CA ILE A 167 -5.50 20.90 -6.36
C ILE A 167 -6.26 20.22 -5.23
N LYS A 168 -7.60 20.26 -5.24
CA LYS A 168 -8.42 19.61 -4.21
C LYS A 168 -8.17 18.09 -4.19
N THR A 169 -8.18 17.45 -5.35
CA THR A 169 -8.00 15.99 -5.47
C THR A 169 -6.58 15.57 -5.09
N ASN A 170 -5.57 16.35 -5.50
CA ASN A 170 -4.18 16.10 -5.14
C ASN A 170 -3.93 16.19 -3.64
N LYS A 171 -4.64 17.07 -2.91
CA LYS A 171 -4.56 17.11 -1.44
C LYS A 171 -5.07 15.82 -0.80
N ALA A 172 -6.17 15.26 -1.30
CA ALA A 172 -6.69 13.98 -0.80
C ALA A 172 -5.72 12.81 -1.07
N ILE A 173 -5.09 12.80 -2.24
CA ILE A 173 -4.03 11.83 -2.58
C ILE A 173 -2.83 11.99 -1.64
N ASP A 174 -2.36 13.23 -1.43
CA ASP A 174 -1.21 13.52 -0.58
C ASP A 174 -1.47 13.14 0.89
N GLU A 175 -2.70 13.27 1.37
CA GLU A 175 -3.10 12.79 2.69
C GLU A 175 -3.03 11.25 2.79
N CYS A 176 -3.54 10.53 1.78
CA CYS A 176 -3.42 9.07 1.73
C CYS A 176 -1.95 8.61 1.68
N ILE A 177 -1.11 9.30 0.91
CA ILE A 177 0.34 9.06 0.86
C ILE A 177 0.96 9.25 2.25
N ARG A 178 0.59 10.32 2.94
CA ARG A 178 1.11 10.61 4.28
C ARG A 178 0.75 9.51 5.28
N GLU A 179 -0.50 9.06 5.30
CA GLU A 179 -0.92 7.97 6.19
C GLU A 179 -0.19 6.66 5.86
N LEU A 180 -0.08 6.32 4.57
CA LEU A 180 0.65 5.13 4.14
C LEU A 180 2.14 5.17 4.54
N LEU A 181 2.79 6.33 4.44
CA LEU A 181 4.17 6.50 4.87
C LEU A 181 4.35 6.35 6.39
N LYS A 182 3.36 6.76 7.19
CA LYS A 182 3.39 6.49 8.65
C LYS A 182 3.39 4.98 8.91
N GLU A 183 2.53 4.24 8.21
CA GLU A 183 2.46 2.77 8.34
C GLU A 183 3.72 2.07 7.83
N ILE A 184 4.36 2.58 6.78
CA ILE A 184 5.67 2.05 6.35
C ILE A 184 6.72 2.28 7.45
N ASN A 185 6.73 3.46 8.08
CA ASN A 185 7.70 3.79 9.11
C ASN A 185 7.53 2.97 10.40
N THR A 186 6.34 2.46 10.71
CA THR A 186 6.13 1.56 11.87
C THR A 186 6.63 0.14 11.62
N LEU A 187 6.87 -0.25 10.36
CA LEU A 187 7.36 -1.57 9.99
C LEU A 187 8.88 -1.71 10.07
N TYR A 188 9.61 -0.60 9.91
CA TYR A 188 11.06 -0.47 10.08
C TYR A 188 11.44 -0.42 11.57
#